data_AF-B5IQ55-F1
#
_entry.id   AF-B5IQ55-F1
#
_cell.length_a   1.000
_cell.length_b   1.000
_cell.length_c   1.000
_cell.angle_alpha   90.00
_cell.angle_beta   90.00
_cell.angle_gamma   90.00
#
_symmetry.space_group_name_H-M   'P 1'
#
loop_
_entity.id
_entity.type
_entity.pdbx_description
1 polymer ?
#
loop_
_entity_poly.entity_id
_entity_poly.type
_entity_poly.pdbx_seq_one_letter_code
_entity_poly.pdbx_strand_id
1 'polypeptide(L)'
;MTLTNDAVLQIDTSQERSKALEPLIPLFAPYCGGVAQQNRLEEAVAVLMSGHWSGVRPLEGGRSHAFELHWSGEPAPLETLSLALRFPAHPSVAYDFELPGYQLVRWLMQRHQQELPEAFWRWLLLGVPLEGENAPSAAA
;
A
#
# COMPACT_ATOMS: atom_id res chain seq x y z
N MET A 1 -7.64 49.73 -21.75
CA MET A 1 -8.10 49.74 -20.35
C MET A 1 -8.45 48.30 -20.01
N THR A 2 -7.52 47.68 -19.27
CA THR A 2 -7.55 46.39 -18.55
C THR A 2 -8.19 45.17 -19.24
N LEU A 3 -7.34 44.38 -19.92
CA LEU A 3 -7.51 42.93 -20.03
C LEU A 3 -7.10 42.34 -18.68
N THR A 4 -8.06 41.88 -17.88
CA THR A 4 -7.78 41.20 -16.61
C THR A 4 -7.51 39.73 -16.90
N ASN A 5 -6.32 39.29 -16.50
CA ASN A 5 -5.85 37.91 -16.50
C ASN A 5 -6.85 36.96 -15.85
N ASP A 6 -7.27 35.93 -16.58
CA ASP A 6 -7.79 34.67 -16.05
C ASP A 6 -6.93 33.51 -16.56
N ALA A 7 -5.64 33.61 -16.29
CA ALA A 7 -4.65 32.61 -16.64
C ALA A 7 -4.04 32.03 -15.36
N VAL A 8 -4.26 30.72 -15.19
CA VAL A 8 -3.42 29.75 -14.48
C VAL A 8 -3.49 29.75 -12.95
N LEU A 9 -4.45 28.99 -12.41
CA LEU A 9 -4.26 28.20 -11.18
C LEU A 9 -4.75 26.76 -11.42
N GLN A 10 -4.32 26.15 -12.53
CA GLN A 10 -4.18 24.69 -12.57
C GLN A 10 -2.85 24.37 -11.91
N ILE A 11 -2.82 24.42 -10.57
CA ILE A 11 -1.69 23.91 -9.81
C ILE A 11 -1.63 22.41 -10.10
N ASP A 12 -0.47 22.01 -10.62
CA ASP A 12 -0.22 20.71 -11.22
C ASP A 12 -0.19 19.63 -10.13
N THR A 13 -1.36 19.05 -9.82
CA THR A 13 -1.55 18.02 -8.78
C THR A 13 -0.61 16.83 -8.99
N SER A 14 -0.17 16.58 -10.22
CA SER A 14 0.83 15.54 -10.52
C SER A 14 2.22 15.91 -10.00
N GLN A 15 2.64 17.16 -10.17
CA GLN A 15 3.94 17.65 -9.70
C GLN A 15 4.01 17.74 -8.17
N GLU A 16 2.92 18.14 -7.50
CA GLU A 16 2.86 18.15 -6.03
C GLU A 16 2.91 16.74 -5.44
N ARG A 17 2.21 15.77 -6.06
CA ARG A 17 2.31 14.36 -5.66
C ARG A 17 3.74 13.84 -5.82
N SER A 18 4.38 14.08 -6.96
CA SER A 18 5.78 13.66 -7.16
C SER A 18 6.71 14.22 -6.10
N LYS A 19 6.56 15.50 -5.73
CA LYS A 19 7.35 16.16 -4.69
C LYS A 19 7.09 15.58 -3.29
N ALA A 20 5.87 15.13 -3.01
CA ALA A 20 5.54 14.45 -1.75
C ALA A 20 6.12 13.03 -1.66
N LEU A 21 6.29 12.35 -2.81
CA LEU A 21 6.83 10.99 -2.87
C LEU A 21 8.35 10.93 -2.73
N GLU A 22 9.07 11.90 -3.31
CA GLU A 22 10.55 11.96 -3.30
C GLU A 22 11.21 11.61 -1.95
N PRO A 23 10.81 12.20 -0.80
CA PRO A 23 11.44 11.89 0.48
C PRO A 23 11.05 10.51 1.03
N LEU A 24 9.92 9.94 0.62
CA LEU A 24 9.44 8.65 1.12
C LEU A 24 10.18 7.49 0.48
N ILE A 25 10.56 7.58 -0.79
CA ILE A 25 11.27 6.50 -1.48
C ILE A 25 12.53 6.03 -0.74
N PRO A 26 13.48 6.89 -0.36
CA PRO A 26 14.67 6.45 0.38
C PRO A 26 14.36 5.94 1.78
N LEU A 27 13.24 6.35 2.40
CA LEU A 27 12.82 5.81 3.71
C LEU A 27 12.35 4.35 3.59
N PHE A 28 11.60 4.02 2.55
CA PHE A 28 11.08 2.66 2.34
C PHE A 28 12.08 1.71 1.69
N ALA A 29 13.04 2.22 0.91
CA ALA A 29 13.99 1.41 0.14
C ALA A 29 14.73 0.31 0.96
N PRO A 30 15.20 0.54 2.21
CA PRO A 30 15.87 -0.50 3.01
C PRO A 30 14.99 -1.72 3.32
N TYR A 31 13.67 -1.53 3.38
CA TYR A 31 12.71 -2.58 3.72
C TYR A 31 12.11 -3.26 2.48
N CYS A 32 12.28 -2.65 1.32
CA CYS A 32 11.58 -3.00 0.08
C CYS A 32 12.49 -3.56 -1.02
N GLY A 33 13.71 -3.98 -0.67
CA GLY A 33 14.65 -4.60 -1.62
C GLY A 33 15.56 -3.62 -2.38
N GLY A 34 15.64 -2.37 -1.94
CA GLY A 34 16.59 -1.38 -2.46
C GLY A 34 16.37 -0.95 -3.91
N VAL A 35 17.42 -0.39 -4.52
CA VAL A 35 17.39 0.31 -5.83
C VAL A 35 16.94 -0.60 -6.99
N ALA A 36 17.14 -1.91 -6.88
CA ALA A 36 16.73 -2.87 -7.92
C ALA A 36 15.20 -2.92 -8.13
N GLN A 37 14.41 -2.41 -7.16
CA GLN A 37 12.95 -2.41 -7.21
C GLN A 37 12.36 -1.00 -7.28
N GLN A 38 13.16 0.01 -7.65
CA GLN A 38 12.81 1.43 -7.59
C GLN A 38 11.44 1.75 -8.22
N ASN A 39 11.20 1.31 -9.46
CA ASN A 39 9.93 1.60 -10.15
C ASN A 39 8.72 1.01 -9.39
N ARG A 40 8.83 -0.23 -8.91
CA ARG A 40 7.75 -0.86 -8.14
C ARG A 40 7.54 -0.15 -6.81
N LEU A 41 8.62 0.29 -6.17
CA LEU A 41 8.58 1.02 -4.92
C LEU A 41 7.89 2.37 -5.09
N GLU A 42 8.26 3.15 -6.12
CA GLU A 42 7.62 4.42 -6.44
C GLU A 42 6.12 4.27 -6.67
N GLU A 43 5.72 3.27 -7.46
CA GLU A 43 4.31 2.96 -7.68
C GLU A 43 3.58 2.57 -6.37
N ALA A 44 4.21 1.75 -5.53
CA ALA A 44 3.61 1.31 -4.28
C ALA A 44 3.49 2.43 -3.24
N VAL A 45 4.48 3.33 -3.15
CA VAL A 45 4.42 4.50 -2.27
C VAL A 45 3.40 5.53 -2.78
N ALA A 46 3.25 5.67 -4.11
CA ALA A 46 2.18 6.46 -4.69
C ALA A 46 0.80 5.93 -4.28
N VAL A 47 0.62 4.61 -4.28
CA VAL A 47 -0.60 3.99 -3.74
C VAL A 47 -0.70 4.21 -2.23
N LEU A 48 0.35 4.00 -1.44
CA LEU A 48 0.33 4.26 0.01
C LEU A 48 -0.22 5.66 0.33
N MET A 49 0.19 6.67 -0.44
CA MET A 49 -0.24 8.06 -0.26
C MET A 49 -1.69 8.34 -0.64
N SER A 50 -2.37 7.46 -1.41
CA SER A 50 -3.81 7.61 -1.65
C SER A 50 -4.66 7.19 -0.46
N GLY A 51 -4.13 6.42 0.50
CA GLY A 51 -4.88 5.96 1.67
C GLY A 51 -5.87 4.82 1.37
N HIS A 52 -5.95 4.37 0.12
CA HIS A 52 -6.84 3.30 -0.29
C HIS A 52 -6.36 2.59 -1.56
N TRP A 53 -6.78 1.34 -1.72
CA TRP A 53 -6.60 0.57 -2.93
C TRP A 53 -7.72 -0.46 -3.09
N SER A 54 -8.12 -0.72 -4.33
CA SER A 54 -9.18 -1.68 -4.65
C SER A 54 -8.62 -2.78 -5.55
N GLY A 55 -9.07 -4.00 -5.31
CA GLY A 55 -8.56 -5.18 -5.99
C GLY A 55 -9.57 -6.31 -6.07
N VAL A 56 -9.10 -7.45 -6.57
CA VAL A 56 -9.85 -8.70 -6.67
C VAL A 56 -9.07 -9.81 -5.96
N ARG A 57 -9.79 -10.60 -5.18
CA ARG A 57 -9.27 -11.84 -4.61
C ARG A 57 -9.75 -13.00 -5.48
N PRO A 58 -8.86 -13.69 -6.21
CA PRO A 58 -9.22 -14.91 -6.90
C PRO A 58 -9.54 -16.01 -5.87
N LEU A 59 -10.52 -16.84 -6.21
CA LEU A 59 -10.95 -18.01 -5.45
C LEU A 59 -10.89 -19.26 -6.34
N GLU A 60 -10.86 -20.42 -5.71
CA GLU A 60 -10.95 -21.69 -6.43
C GLU A 60 -12.21 -21.76 -7.29
N GLY A 61 -12.08 -22.43 -8.44
CA GLY A 61 -13.18 -22.56 -9.41
C GLY A 61 -13.40 -21.32 -10.28
N GLY A 62 -12.42 -20.41 -10.38
CA GLY A 62 -12.46 -19.26 -11.29
C GLY A 62 -13.35 -18.11 -10.81
N ARG A 63 -13.79 -18.14 -9.55
CA ARG A 63 -14.54 -17.04 -8.93
C ARG A 63 -13.57 -15.96 -8.46
N SER A 64 -14.05 -14.73 -8.36
CA SER A 64 -13.30 -13.64 -7.74
C SER A 64 -14.21 -12.77 -6.90
N HIS A 65 -13.69 -12.24 -5.78
CA HIS A 65 -14.38 -11.27 -4.95
C HIS A 65 -13.64 -9.94 -5.00
N ALA A 66 -14.33 -8.87 -5.42
CA ALA A 66 -13.81 -7.52 -5.31
C ALA A 66 -13.68 -7.12 -3.84
N PHE A 67 -12.64 -6.35 -3.53
CA PHE A 67 -12.42 -5.79 -2.20
C PHE A 67 -11.90 -4.36 -2.26
N GLU A 68 -12.08 -3.67 -1.15
CA GLU A 68 -11.58 -2.33 -0.89
C GLU A 68 -10.71 -2.41 0.36
N LEU A 69 -9.48 -1.90 0.25
CA LEU A 69 -8.52 -1.78 1.34
C LEU A 69 -8.30 -0.30 1.60
N HIS A 70 -8.57 0.14 2.82
CA HIS A 70 -8.32 1.50 3.29
C HIS A 70 -7.30 1.47 4.42
N TRP A 71 -6.56 2.55 4.58
CA TRP A 71 -5.67 2.72 5.71
C TRP A 71 -5.54 4.18 6.15
N SER A 72 -5.16 4.35 7.41
CA SER A 72 -4.84 5.64 8.01
C SER A 72 -3.62 5.51 8.90
N GLY A 73 -2.85 6.59 9.00
CA GLY A 73 -1.62 6.65 9.78
C GLY A 73 -0.55 7.48 9.07
N GLU A 74 0.59 7.63 9.71
CA GLU A 74 1.75 8.32 9.13
C GLU A 74 2.40 7.43 8.05
N PRO A 75 2.69 7.95 6.84
CA PRO A 75 3.33 7.19 5.76
C PRO A 75 4.84 7.00 6.04
N ALA A 76 5.17 6.24 7.08
CA ALA A 76 6.53 5.89 7.46
C ALA A 76 6.71 4.36 7.54
N PRO A 77 7.90 3.83 7.23
CA PRO A 77 8.11 2.39 7.11
C PRO A 77 7.79 1.61 8.39
N LEU A 78 8.22 2.13 9.55
CA LEU A 78 8.08 1.46 10.84
C LEU A 78 6.84 1.88 11.63
N GLU A 79 6.10 2.88 11.14
CA GLU A 79 4.88 3.32 11.79
C GLU A 79 3.75 2.33 11.52
N THR A 80 2.94 2.09 12.56
CA THR A 80 1.79 1.23 12.46
C THR A 80 0.67 1.95 11.73
N LEU A 81 0.18 1.32 10.67
CA LEU A 81 -1.02 1.75 9.95
C LEU A 81 -2.23 0.97 10.48
N SER A 82 -3.36 1.64 10.64
CA SER A 82 -4.65 0.99 10.86
C SER A 82 -5.31 0.76 9.50
N LEU A 83 -5.70 -0.47 9.20
CA LEU A 83 -6.27 -0.87 7.92
C LEU A 83 -7.67 -1.47 8.07
N ALA A 84 -8.49 -1.22 7.05
CA ALA A 84 -9.82 -1.77 6.90
C ALA A 84 -9.95 -2.44 5.52
N LEU A 85 -10.10 -3.77 5.50
CA LEU A 85 -10.43 -4.54 4.30
C LEU A 85 -11.93 -4.85 4.29
N ARG A 86 -12.61 -4.55 3.20
CA ARG A 86 -14.05 -4.76 3.01
C ARG A 86 -14.34 -5.44 1.68
N PHE A 87 -15.39 -6.26 1.64
CA PHE A 87 -15.89 -6.89 0.42
C PHE A 87 -17.28 -6.32 0.08
N PRO A 88 -17.42 -5.43 -0.93
CA PRO A 88 -18.70 -4.77 -1.23
C PRO A 88 -19.87 -5.75 -1.51
N ALA A 89 -19.58 -6.88 -2.16
CA ALA A 89 -20.57 -7.94 -2.42
C ALA A 89 -20.90 -8.79 -1.18
N HIS A 90 -20.09 -8.71 -0.12
CA HIS A 90 -20.23 -9.46 1.13
C HIS A 90 -19.97 -8.56 2.35
N PRO A 91 -20.87 -7.60 2.66
CA PRO A 91 -20.62 -6.61 3.71
C PRO A 91 -20.42 -7.18 5.13
N SER A 92 -20.90 -8.40 5.38
CA SER A 92 -20.66 -9.12 6.65
C SER A 92 -19.22 -9.62 6.79
N VAL A 93 -18.44 -9.63 5.71
CA VAL A 93 -17.03 -10.02 5.69
C VAL A 93 -16.19 -8.75 5.69
N ALA A 94 -15.64 -8.42 6.85
CA ALA A 94 -14.81 -7.26 7.09
C ALA A 94 -13.62 -7.65 7.97
N TYR A 95 -12.45 -7.05 7.70
CA TYR A 95 -11.26 -7.23 8.50
C TYR A 95 -10.68 -5.87 8.86
N ASP A 96 -10.45 -5.65 10.15
CA ASP A 96 -9.70 -4.52 10.68
C ASP A 96 -8.43 -5.06 11.33
N PHE A 97 -7.29 -4.48 10.97
CA PHE A 97 -5.99 -4.97 11.39
C PHE A 97 -4.94 -3.87 11.32
N GLU A 98 -3.80 -4.12 11.95
CA GLU A 98 -2.69 -3.18 12.03
C GLU A 98 -1.41 -3.85 11.54
N LEU A 99 -0.55 -3.08 10.87
CA LEU A 99 0.78 -3.53 10.45
C LEU A 99 1.72 -2.37 10.16
N PRO A 100 3.05 -2.59 10.19
CA PRO A 100 4.02 -1.58 9.81
C PRO A 100 3.87 -1.15 8.35
N GLY A 101 4.00 0.14 8.07
CA GLY A 101 3.84 0.70 6.72
C GLY A 101 4.69 0.01 5.65
N TYR A 102 5.91 -0.42 5.98
CA TYR A 102 6.78 -1.13 5.03
C TYR A 102 6.15 -2.43 4.53
N GLN A 103 5.40 -3.13 5.37
CA GLN A 103 4.80 -4.40 5.02
C GLN A 103 3.65 -4.22 4.02
N LEU A 104 2.85 -3.16 4.17
CA LEU A 104 1.85 -2.77 3.17
C LEU A 104 2.52 -2.48 1.82
N VAL A 105 3.57 -1.65 1.83
CA VAL A 105 4.30 -1.29 0.61
C VAL A 105 4.89 -2.52 -0.06
N ARG A 106 5.48 -3.46 0.68
CA ARG A 106 5.99 -4.72 0.11
C ARG A 106 4.91 -5.52 -0.61
N TRP A 107 3.72 -5.66 -0.02
CA TRP A 107 2.63 -6.37 -0.70
C TRP A 107 2.07 -5.61 -1.90
N LEU A 108 1.99 -4.29 -1.82
CA LEU A 108 1.64 -3.47 -2.97
C LEU A 108 2.68 -3.63 -4.09
N MET A 109 3.98 -3.71 -3.80
CA MET A 109 5.01 -3.97 -4.82
C MET A 109 4.91 -5.36 -5.45
N GLN A 110 4.44 -6.34 -4.68
CA GLN A 110 4.29 -7.74 -5.12
C GLN A 110 2.95 -8.01 -5.81
N ARG A 111 2.03 -7.04 -5.84
CA ARG A 111 0.71 -7.18 -6.46
C ARG A 111 0.87 -7.58 -7.93
N HIS A 112 -0.02 -8.45 -8.39
CA HIS A 112 -0.11 -8.79 -9.80
C HIS A 112 -1.45 -8.27 -10.33
N GLN A 113 -1.41 -7.26 -11.19
CA GLN A 113 -2.59 -6.55 -11.67
C GLN A 113 -3.44 -6.01 -10.49
N GLN A 114 -4.62 -6.58 -10.27
CA GLN A 114 -5.57 -6.21 -9.22
C GLN A 114 -5.50 -7.15 -8.01
N GLU A 115 -4.51 -8.04 -7.94
CA GLU A 115 -4.44 -9.08 -6.92
C GLU A 115 -3.31 -8.80 -5.93
N LEU A 116 -3.63 -8.84 -4.63
CA LEU A 116 -2.61 -8.90 -3.58
C LEU A 116 -1.97 -10.28 -3.55
N PRO A 117 -0.68 -10.38 -3.18
CA PRO A 117 0.06 -11.64 -3.17
C PRO A 117 -0.56 -12.64 -2.19
N GLU A 118 -0.36 -13.94 -2.45
CA GLU A 118 -0.87 -15.02 -1.58
C GLU A 118 -0.42 -14.87 -0.12
N ALA A 119 0.82 -14.38 0.10
CA ALA A 119 1.36 -14.14 1.44
C ALA A 119 0.47 -13.18 2.27
N PHE A 120 -0.12 -12.16 1.66
CA PHE A 120 -1.07 -11.26 2.34
C PHE A 120 -2.29 -12.04 2.84
N TRP A 121 -2.89 -12.86 1.97
CA TRP A 121 -4.10 -13.63 2.31
C TRP A 121 -3.83 -14.70 3.36
N ARG A 122 -2.67 -15.37 3.29
CA ARG A 122 -2.26 -16.35 4.29
C ARG A 122 -2.01 -15.71 5.65
N TRP A 123 -1.35 -14.56 5.69
CA TRP A 123 -1.17 -13.80 6.92
C TRP A 123 -2.53 -13.39 7.52
N LEU A 124 -3.40 -12.76 6.72
CA LEU A 124 -4.67 -12.23 7.21
C LEU A 124 -5.65 -13.31 7.66
N LEU A 125 -5.79 -14.40 6.89
CA LEU A 125 -6.84 -15.39 7.10
C LEU A 125 -6.41 -16.57 7.95
N LEU A 126 -5.11 -16.89 7.94
CA LEU A 126 -4.56 -18.06 8.63
C LEU A 126 -3.63 -17.68 9.78
N GLY A 127 -3.35 -16.38 9.98
CA GLY A 127 -2.45 -15.92 11.02
C GLY A 127 -1.00 -16.35 10.81
N VAL A 128 -0.58 -16.61 9.56
CA VAL A 128 0.80 -16.97 9.25
C VAL A 128 1.69 -15.75 9.51
N PRO A 129 2.77 -15.86 10.31
CA PRO A 129 3.65 -14.72 10.62
C PRO A 129 4.23 -14.07 9.36
N LEU A 130 4.54 -12.78 9.45
CA LEU A 130 5.20 -12.06 8.36
C LEU A 130 6.61 -12.62 8.16
N GLU A 131 7.05 -12.70 6.90
CA GLU A 131 8.42 -13.10 6.56
C GLU A 131 9.42 -12.09 7.17
N GLY A 132 10.05 -12.49 8.28
CA GLY A 132 10.95 -11.64 9.08
C GLY A 132 10.62 -11.58 10.57
N GLU A 133 9.43 -12.02 11.01
CA GLU A 133 9.06 -12.08 12.44
C GLU A 133 9.71 -13.26 13.20
N ASN A 134 10.24 -14.26 12.49
CA ASN A 134 11.14 -15.26 13.06
C ASN A 134 12.60 -14.78 12.99
N ALA A 135 12.93 -13.75 13.78
CA ALA A 135 14.32 -13.49 14.14
C ALA A 135 14.61 -14.12 15.51
N PRO A 136 15.20 -15.34 15.60
CA PRO A 136 15.78 -15.77 16.85
C PRO A 136 17.06 -14.96 17.17
N SER A 137 17.05 -14.41 18.39
CA SER A 137 18.19 -14.05 19.22
C SER A 137 18.87 -12.70 18.97
N ALA A 138 18.58 -11.75 19.88
CA ALA A 138 19.64 -10.91 20.42
C ALA A 138 20.80 -11.83 20.87
N ALA A 139 21.96 -11.65 20.26
CA ALA A 139 23.20 -12.18 20.79
C ALA A 139 23.47 -11.46 22.11
N ALA A 140 23.56 -12.23 23.20
CA ALA A 140 24.26 -11.85 24.42
C ALA A 140 25.67 -12.44 24.36
#